data_AF-A0A7W1AP98-F1
#
_entry.id   AF-A0A7W1AP98-F1
#
_cell.length_a   1.000
_cell.length_b   1.000
_cell.length_c   1.000
_cell.angle_alpha   90.00
_cell.angle_beta   90.00
_cell.angle_gamma   90.00
#
_symmetry.space_group_name_H-M   'P 1'
#
loop_
_entity.id
_entity.type
_entity.pdbx_description
1 polymer ?
#
loop_
_entity_poly.entity_id
_entity_poly.type
_entity_poly.pdbx_seq_one_letter_code
_entity_poly.pdbx_strand_id
1 'polypeptide(L)' 'MRTLFAQVQECVRRRLLRSFVRRGLLLGDDARAMGQWEHGGGFSVDASVRIEAADRAGRERLLRYCARPPLGPA' A
#
# COMPACT_ATOMS: atom_id res chain seq x y z
N MET A 1 10.88 -10.66 -10.71
CA MET A 1 10.34 -9.34 -10.30
C MET A 1 8.83 -9.34 -10.04
N ARG A 2 7.98 -9.78 -10.99
CA ARG A 2 6.51 -9.76 -10.86
C ARG A 2 5.97 -10.47 -9.60
N THR A 3 6.61 -11.58 -9.20
CA THR A 3 6.26 -12.35 -7.99
C THR A 3 6.57 -11.62 -6.68
N LEU A 4 7.61 -10.78 -6.65
CA LEU A 4 7.99 -10.00 -5.47
C LEU A 4 6.92 -8.94 -5.16
N PHE A 5 6.41 -8.26 -6.20
CA PHE A 5 5.35 -7.27 -6.03
C PHE A 5 4.04 -7.91 -5.58
N ALA A 6 3.69 -9.08 -6.12
CA ALA A 6 2.53 -9.83 -5.66
C ALA A 6 2.63 -10.23 -4.17
N GLN A 7 3.83 -10.63 -3.71
CA GLN A 7 4.08 -10.95 -2.30
C GLN A 7 3.94 -9.73 -1.39
N VAL A 8 4.48 -8.57 -1.80
CA VAL A 8 4.35 -7.32 -1.05
C VAL A 8 2.88 -6.90 -0.97
N GLN A 9 2.18 -6.91 -2.10
CA GLN A 9 0.76 -6.61 -2.19
C GLN A 9 -0.07 -7.50 -1.26
N GLU A 10 0.18 -8.82 -1.28
CA GLU A 10 -0.50 -9.78 -0.43
C GLU A 10 -0.22 -9.54 1.07
N CYS A 11 1.03 -9.25 1.43
CA CYS A 11 1.42 -8.95 2.80
C CYS A 11 0.74 -7.68 3.33
N VAL A 12 0.74 -6.62 2.52
CA VAL A 12 0.12 -5.33 2.87
C VAL A 12 -1.39 -5.51 3.04
N ARG A 13 -2.05 -6.16 2.09
CA ARG A 13 -3.48 -6.44 2.12
C ARG A 13 -3.89 -7.18 3.40
N ARG A 14 -3.22 -8.30 3.72
CA ARG A 14 -3.52 -9.08 4.93
C ARG A 14 -3.33 -8.24 6.20
N ARG A 15 -2.26 -7.45 6.27
CA ARG A 15 -1.95 -6.66 7.46
C ARG A 15 -2.95 -5.52 7.68
N LEU A 16 -3.40 -4.86 6.60
CA LEU A 16 -4.39 -3.78 6.67
C LEU A 16 -5.78 -4.31 7.02
N LEU A 17 -6.25 -5.38 6.37
CA LEU A 17 -7.55 -5.99 6.69
C LEU A 17 -7.60 -6.46 8.15
N ARG A 18 -6.54 -7.12 8.64
CA ARG A 18 -6.43 -7.49 10.07
C ARG A 18 -6.44 -6.27 10.99
N SER A 19 -5.85 -5.15 10.57
CA SER A 19 -5.86 -3.92 11.36
C SER A 19 -7.26 -3.30 11.43
N PHE A 20 -8.03 -3.33 10.34
CA PHE A 20 -9.39 -2.79 10.32
C PHE A 20 -10.35 -3.61 11.18
N VAL A 21 -10.28 -4.94 11.12
CA VAL A 21 -11.05 -5.81 12.01
C VAL A 21 -10.72 -5.54 13.47
N ARG A 22 -9.43 -5.46 13.83
CA ARG A 22 -9.01 -5.16 15.21
C ARG A 22 -9.48 -3.79 15.72
N ARG A 23 -9.73 -2.84 14.82
CA ARG A 23 -10.21 -1.49 15.16
C ARG A 23 -11.74 -1.38 15.10
N GLY A 24 -12.46 -2.47 14.79
CA GLY A 24 -13.91 -2.46 14.63
C GLY A 24 -14.39 -1.70 13.38
N LEU A 25 -13.50 -1.41 12.43
CA LEU A 25 -13.82 -0.68 11.19
C LEU A 25 -14.38 -1.61 10.11
N LEU A 26 -14.23 -2.93 10.28
CA LEU A 26 -14.67 -3.93 9.32
C LEU A 26 -15.03 -5.23 10.05
N LEU A 27 -16.04 -5.95 9.56
CA LEU A 27 -16.37 -7.28 10.08
C LEU A 27 -15.36 -8.32 9.59
N GLY A 28 -15.23 -9.42 10.34
CA GLY A 28 -14.31 -10.50 10.01
C GLY A 28 -14.63 -11.18 8.67
N ASP A 29 -15.91 -11.38 8.38
CA ASP A 29 -16.36 -11.99 7.13
C ASP A 29 -16.13 -11.06 5.94
N ASP A 30 -16.36 -9.76 6.10
CA ASP A 30 -16.02 -8.75 5.08
C ASP A 30 -14.51 -8.74 4.80
N ALA A 31 -13.67 -8.79 5.84
CA ALA A 31 -12.22 -8.86 5.66
C ALA A 31 -11.79 -10.12 4.91
N ARG A 32 -12.45 -11.25 5.17
CA ARG A 32 -12.18 -12.51 4.48
C ARG A 32 -12.59 -12.42 3.00
N ALA A 33 -13.77 -11.89 2.71
CA ALA A 33 -14.27 -11.71 1.35
C ALA A 33 -13.38 -10.75 0.55
N MET A 34 -13.06 -9.58 1.12
CA MET A 34 -12.13 -8.61 0.53
C MET A 34 -10.74 -9.21 0.31
N GLY A 35 -10.36 -10.17 1.13
CA GLY A 35 -9.10 -10.86 0.99
C GLY A 35 -9.02 -11.86 -0.15
N GLN A 36 -10.14 -12.19 -0.78
CA GLN A 36 -10.23 -13.10 -1.92
C GLN A 36 -10.48 -12.34 -3.24
N TRP A 37 -10.57 -11.02 -3.19
CA TRP A 37 -10.79 -10.21 -4.39
C TRP A 37 -9.62 -10.32 -5.35
N GLU A 38 -9.97 -10.53 -6.62
CA GLU A 38 -9.04 -10.53 -7.74
C GLU A 38 -8.33 -9.16 -7.88
N HIS A 39 -7.22 -9.15 -8.62
CA HIS A 39 -6.42 -7.93 -8.88
C HIS A 39 -5.92 -7.20 -7.62
N GLY A 40 -5.81 -7.90 -6.49
CA GLY A 40 -5.25 -7.35 -5.26
C GLY A 40 -6.23 -6.64 -4.35
N GLY A 41 -7.53 -6.68 -4.64
CA GLY A 41 -8.57 -6.16 -3.74
C GLY A 41 -8.42 -4.68 -3.37
N GLY A 42 -7.90 -3.86 -4.29
CA GLY A 42 -7.66 -2.42 -4.08
C GLY A 42 -6.28 -2.06 -3.52
N PHE A 43 -5.40 -3.03 -3.28
CA PHE A 43 -4.05 -2.81 -2.74
C PHE A 43 -2.97 -2.85 -3.84
N SER A 44 -3.17 -2.12 -4.94
CA SER A 44 -2.24 -2.13 -6.06
C SER A 44 -0.87 -1.60 -5.65
N VAL A 45 0.20 -2.31 -6.05
CA VAL A 45 1.59 -1.84 -5.94
C VAL A 45 2.07 -1.44 -7.33
N ASP A 46 2.23 -0.13 -7.55
CA ASP A 46 2.92 0.38 -8.74
C ASP A 46 4.44 0.41 -8.50
N ALA A 47 5.18 -0.20 -9.42
CA ALA A 47 6.65 -0.25 -9.41
C ALA A 47 7.27 0.37 -10.66
N SER A 48 6.48 1.16 -11.40
CA SER A 48 6.93 1.89 -12.58
C SER A 48 7.93 2.99 -12.21
N VAL A 49 7.78 3.56 -11.01
CA VAL A 49 8.70 4.56 -10.46
C VAL A 49 9.89 3.87 -9.80
N ARG A 50 11.09 4.16 -10.30
CA ARG A 50 12.35 3.73 -9.69
C ARG A 50 13.20 4.94 -9.35
N ILE A 51 13.82 4.90 -8.17
CA ILE A 51 14.76 5.93 -7.71
C ILE A 51 16.06 5.20 -7.41
N GLU A 52 17.07 5.45 -8.24
CA GLU A 52 18.39 4.88 -8.03
C GLU A 52 19.03 5.42 -6.76
N ALA A 53 19.83 4.61 -6.06
CA ALA A 53 20.45 5.04 -4.80
C ALA A 53 21.37 6.27 -4.98
N ALA A 54 22.01 6.38 -6.15
CA ALA A 54 22.84 7.51 -6.53
C ALA A 54 22.03 8.76 -6.94
N ASP A 55 20.74 8.64 -7.24
CA ASP A 55 19.88 9.77 -7.60
C ASP A 55 19.46 10.56 -6.35
N ARG A 56 20.30 11.51 -5.95
CA ARG A 56 20.03 12.40 -4.83
C ARG A 56 18.74 13.21 -5.05
N ALA A 57 18.51 13.73 -6.25
CA ALA A 57 17.36 14.57 -6.55
C ALA A 57 16.04 13.77 -6.50
N GLY A 58 16.04 12.54 -7.01
CA GLY A 58 14.93 11.59 -6.88
C GLY A 58 14.60 11.27 -5.42
N ARG A 59 15.61 10.98 -4.60
CA ARG A 59 15.42 10.72 -3.17
C ARG A 59 14.87 11.92 -2.40
N GLU A 60 15.35 13.13 -2.68
CA GLU A 60 14.82 14.36 -2.08
C GLU A 60 13.34 14.59 -2.46
N ARG A 61 12.96 14.31 -3.71
CA ARG A 61 11.55 14.38 -4.14
C ARG A 61 10.68 13.37 -3.40
N LEU A 62 11.14 12.13 -3.22
CA LEU A 62 10.42 11.11 -2.44
C LEU A 62 10.22 11.56 -0.99
N LEU A 63 11.27 12.07 -0.34
CA LEU A 63 11.17 12.56 1.04
C LEU A 63 10.17 13.71 1.17
N ARG A 64 10.20 14.67 0.24
CA ARG A 64 9.22 15.77 0.20
C ARG A 64 7.80 15.26 -0.01
N TYR A 65 7.61 14.24 -0.85
CA TYR A 65 6.31 13.60 -1.05
C TYR A 65 5.82 12.93 0.23
N CYS A 66 6.67 12.13 0.91
CA CYS A 66 6.33 11.47 2.16
C CYS A 66 6.02 12.46 3.30
N ALA A 67 6.65 13.63 3.29
CA ALA A 67 6.39 14.71 4.25
C ALA A 67 5.17 15.58 3.89
N ARG A 68 4.59 15.41 2.69
CA ARG A 68 3.43 16.19 2.27
C ARG A 68 2.22 15.80 3.11
N PRO A 69 1.48 16.76 3.71
CA PRO A 69 0.23 16.47 4.39
C PRO A 69 -0.75 15.75 3.46
N PRO A 70 -1.43 14.68 3.92
CA PRO A 70 -2.30 13.87 3.08
C PRO A 70 -3.56 14.63 2.62
N LEU A 71 -3.94 15.68 3.33
CA LEU A 71 -5.08 16.54 3.03
C LEU A 71 -4.63 17.99 3.21
N GLY A 72 -4.89 18.86 2.22
CA GLY A 72 -4.79 20.31 2.40
C GLY A 72 -5.91 20.83 3.31
N PRO A 73 -5.85 22.09 3.79
CA PRO A 73 -6.93 22.63 4.61
C PRO A 73 -8.27 22.52 3.87
N ALA A 74 -9.29 22.09 4.61
CA ALA A 74 -10.68 22.05 4.15
C ALA A 74 -11.23 23.46 3.91
#